data_AF-A5G3A4-F1
#
_entry.id   AF-A5G3A4-F1
#
_cell.length_a   1.000
_cell.length_b   1.000
_cell.length_c   1.000
_cell.angle_alpha   90.00
_cell.angle_beta   90.00
_cell.angle_gamma   90.00
#
_symmetry.space_group_name_H-M   'P 1'
#
loop_
_entity.id
_entity.type
_entity.pdbx_description
1 polymer ?
#
loop_
_entity_poly.entity_id
_entity_poly.type
_entity_poly.pdbx_seq_one_letter_code
_entity_poly.pdbx_strand_id
1 'polypeptide(L)'
;MRHARILRLVLIWLIIFSTTGAAWAKVMRQYQGKLNINSASAADFSRLPGVGEVIGFRIVKEREHRGKFSDIKDLQGVKGISPRIYNGIKGYVAMQGESKLQVHIDLNTITKSLLLGLPGMTVGEARSIIGYRKAKAFTSVEELKQVPGIDEKRMHELSEWLTVVKQRR
;
A
#
# COMPACT_ATOMS: atom_id res chain seq x y z
N MET A 1 -6.01 -4.57 30.89
CA MET A 1 -5.53 -3.18 31.09
C MET A 1 -4.16 -3.06 30.44
N ARG A 2 -3.86 -2.26 29.42
CA ARG A 2 -4.51 -1.06 28.88
C ARG A 2 -4.31 -1.04 27.36
N HIS A 3 -5.41 -0.77 26.68
CA HIS A 3 -5.46 -0.15 25.36
C HIS A 3 -4.52 1.06 25.32
N ALA A 4 -3.53 1.10 24.41
CA ALA A 4 -2.86 2.34 23.99
C ALA A 4 -1.84 2.11 22.85
N ARG A 5 -2.25 1.54 21.70
CA ARG A 5 -1.44 1.63 20.45
C ARG A 5 -2.27 1.87 19.18
N ILE A 6 -3.51 2.35 19.30
CA ILE A 6 -4.45 2.53 18.16
C ILE A 6 -4.55 3.99 17.68
N LEU A 7 -3.88 4.94 18.33
CA LEU A 7 -4.05 6.37 18.03
C LEU A 7 -2.96 6.98 17.13
N ARG A 8 -2.62 6.35 15.99
CA ARG A 8 -1.77 7.00 14.95
C ARG A 8 -2.13 6.62 13.50
N LEU A 9 -3.37 6.19 13.22
CA LEU A 9 -3.76 5.73 11.87
C LEU A 9 -4.69 6.68 11.10
N VAL A 10 -5.03 7.86 11.64
CA VAL A 10 -6.05 8.75 11.04
C VAL A 10 -5.45 9.88 10.17
N LEU A 11 -4.16 10.21 10.30
CA LEU A 11 -3.62 11.46 9.74
C LEU A 11 -2.88 11.36 8.38
N ILE A 12 -2.94 10.23 7.67
CA ILE A 12 -2.38 10.07 6.32
C ILE A 12 -3.48 10.03 5.22
N TRP A 13 -4.76 10.15 5.59
CA TRP A 13 -5.88 9.99 4.64
C TRP A 13 -6.50 11.29 4.09
N LEU A 14 -6.05 12.46 4.55
CA LEU A 14 -6.57 13.77 4.11
C LEU A 14 -5.72 14.48 3.03
N ILE A 15 -4.47 14.09 2.80
CA ILE A 15 -3.57 14.78 1.84
C ILE A 15 -3.61 14.14 0.44
N ILE A 16 -4.66 13.38 0.14
CA ILE A 16 -4.99 13.00 -1.25
C ILE A 16 -6.28 13.68 -1.71
N PHE A 17 -6.57 14.87 -1.21
CA PHE A 17 -7.74 15.60 -1.63
C PHE A 17 -7.55 16.41 -2.93
N SER A 18 -6.34 16.51 -3.51
CA SER A 18 -6.12 17.39 -4.68
C SER A 18 -5.10 16.97 -5.76
N THR A 19 -4.36 15.86 -5.65
CA THR A 19 -3.34 15.53 -6.66
C THR A 19 -3.86 14.69 -7.83
N THR A 20 -3.54 15.14 -9.04
CA THR A 20 -3.88 14.62 -10.38
C THR A 20 -3.61 13.13 -10.60
N GLY A 21 -4.41 12.50 -11.50
CA GLY A 21 -4.40 11.06 -11.81
C GLY A 21 -3.05 10.46 -12.27
N ALA A 22 -2.09 11.26 -12.74
CA ALA A 22 -0.78 10.77 -13.18
C ALA A 22 0.07 10.21 -12.04
N ALA A 23 0.05 10.85 -10.86
CA ALA A 23 0.77 10.34 -9.68
C ALA A 23 0.16 9.01 -9.20
N TRP A 24 -1.17 8.92 -9.25
CA TRP A 24 -1.93 7.72 -8.93
C TRP A 24 -1.61 6.57 -9.89
N ALA A 25 -1.61 6.84 -11.19
CA ALA A 25 -1.25 5.85 -12.22
C ALA A 25 0.18 5.29 -12.01
N LYS A 26 1.13 6.11 -11.57
CA LYS A 26 2.50 5.65 -11.29
C LYS A 26 2.59 4.75 -10.06
N VAL A 27 1.88 5.08 -8.98
CA VAL A 27 1.74 4.21 -7.80
C VAL A 27 1.10 2.88 -8.19
N MET A 28 0.05 2.95 -9.00
CA MET A 28 -0.71 1.82 -9.51
C MET A 28 0.10 0.83 -10.36
N ARG A 29 1.12 1.26 -11.11
CA ARG A 29 2.03 0.34 -11.83
C ARG A 29 2.85 -0.58 -10.92
N GLN A 30 2.97 -0.26 -9.63
CA GLN A 30 3.77 -1.05 -8.67
C GLN A 30 3.00 -2.21 -8.06
N TYR A 31 1.68 -2.25 -8.26
CA TYR A 31 0.82 -3.34 -7.84
C TYR A 31 0.81 -4.44 -8.91
N GLN A 32 1.20 -5.65 -8.53
CA GLN A 32 1.11 -6.84 -9.37
C GLN A 32 0.17 -7.86 -8.77
N GLY A 33 -0.56 -8.58 -9.64
CA GLY A 33 -1.58 -9.53 -9.21
C GLY A 33 -2.88 -8.88 -8.78
N LYS A 34 -3.78 -9.68 -8.21
CA LYS A 34 -5.11 -9.25 -7.75
C LYS A 34 -5.45 -9.92 -6.42
N LEU A 35 -6.31 -9.27 -5.64
CA LEU A 35 -6.95 -9.85 -4.46
C LEU A 35 -8.27 -10.49 -4.83
N ASN A 36 -8.50 -11.70 -4.35
CA ASN A 36 -9.81 -12.31 -4.47
C ASN A 36 -10.74 -11.70 -3.41
N ILE A 37 -11.79 -11.00 -3.86
CA ILE A 37 -12.72 -10.29 -2.97
C ILE A 37 -13.44 -11.23 -1.98
N ASN A 38 -13.55 -12.51 -2.33
CA ASN A 38 -14.26 -13.52 -1.57
C ASN A 38 -13.36 -14.37 -0.66
N SER A 39 -12.03 -14.22 -0.71
CA SER A 39 -11.10 -14.96 0.15
C SER A 39 -9.97 -14.13 0.77
N ALA A 40 -9.62 -12.96 0.21
CA ALA A 40 -8.59 -12.08 0.77
C ALA A 40 -8.89 -11.67 2.22
N SER A 41 -7.86 -11.55 3.05
CA SER A 41 -7.98 -11.10 4.42
C SER A 41 -8.16 -9.59 4.51
N ALA A 42 -8.57 -9.08 5.69
CA ALA A 42 -8.63 -7.65 5.94
C ALA A 42 -7.24 -6.97 5.79
N ALA A 43 -6.17 -7.69 6.17
CA ALA A 43 -4.79 -7.23 6.02
C ALA A 43 -4.39 -7.12 4.55
N ASP A 44 -4.82 -8.06 3.71
CA ASP A 44 -4.59 -8.01 2.26
C ASP A 44 -5.27 -6.79 1.64
N PHE A 45 -6.55 -6.57 1.97
CA PHE A 45 -7.30 -5.41 1.49
C PHE A 45 -6.66 -4.09 1.93
N SER A 46 -6.04 -4.06 3.11
CA SER A 46 -5.37 -2.87 3.64
C SER A 46 -4.14 -2.44 2.83
N ARG A 47 -3.68 -3.29 1.91
CA ARG A 47 -2.62 -2.97 0.94
C ARG A 47 -3.15 -2.14 -0.22
N LEU A 48 -4.46 -2.15 -0.47
CA LEU A 48 -5.07 -1.41 -1.57
C LEU A 48 -5.11 0.08 -1.25
N PRO A 49 -4.84 0.94 -2.24
CA PRO A 49 -4.91 2.38 -2.03
C PRO A 49 -6.37 2.79 -1.82
N GLY A 50 -6.65 3.62 -0.81
CA GLY A 50 -8.06 3.91 -0.46
C GLY A 50 -8.64 3.02 0.64
N VAL A 51 -7.99 1.89 0.97
CA VAL A 51 -8.54 0.88 1.86
C VAL A 51 -7.60 0.70 3.04
N GLY A 52 -7.97 1.22 4.20
CA GLY A 52 -7.30 0.91 5.47
C GLY A 52 -7.92 -0.29 6.18
N GLU A 53 -7.34 -0.67 7.33
CA GLU A 53 -7.76 -1.82 8.15
C GLU A 53 -9.27 -1.84 8.44
N VAL A 54 -9.85 -0.68 8.78
CA VAL A 54 -11.29 -0.55 9.06
C VAL A 54 -12.13 -0.88 7.84
N ILE A 55 -11.73 -0.44 6.64
CA ILE A 55 -12.45 -0.72 5.41
C ILE A 55 -12.23 -2.18 5.00
N GLY A 56 -10.99 -2.68 5.08
CA GLY A 56 -10.67 -4.09 4.83
C GLY A 56 -11.50 -5.03 5.70
N PHE A 57 -11.61 -4.73 7.00
CA PHE A 57 -12.47 -5.48 7.92
C PHE A 57 -13.93 -5.46 7.49
N ARG A 58 -14.46 -4.28 7.09
CA ARG A 58 -15.85 -4.17 6.62
C ARG A 58 -16.12 -4.97 5.35
N ILE A 59 -15.16 -5.05 4.42
CA ILE A 59 -15.30 -5.89 3.23
C ILE A 59 -15.47 -7.36 3.64
N VAL A 60 -14.64 -7.85 4.55
CA VAL A 60 -14.71 -9.22 5.07
C VAL A 60 -16.04 -9.46 5.80
N LYS A 61 -16.42 -8.54 6.69
CA LYS A 61 -17.69 -8.58 7.43
C LYS A 61 -18.90 -8.61 6.50
N GLU A 62 -18.89 -7.85 5.41
CA GLU A 62 -20.02 -7.81 4.49
C GLU A 62 -20.18 -9.12 3.72
N ARG A 63 -19.11 -9.73 3.22
CA ARG A 63 -19.22 -11.04 2.55
C ARG A 63 -19.58 -12.18 3.51
N GLU A 64 -19.24 -12.05 4.79
CA GLU A 64 -19.63 -13.03 5.82
C GLU A 64 -21.11 -12.89 6.19
N HIS A 65 -21.63 -11.66 6.25
CA HIS A 65 -23.00 -11.40 6.65
C HIS A 65 -24.02 -11.58 5.51
N ARG A 66 -23.69 -11.10 4.30
CA ARG A 66 -24.60 -11.14 3.14
C ARG A 66 -24.34 -12.31 2.19
N GLY A 67 -23.26 -13.06 2.43
CA GLY A 67 -22.75 -14.05 1.49
C GLY A 67 -21.69 -13.48 0.54
N LYS A 68 -21.05 -14.36 -0.22
CA LYS A 68 -19.97 -14.00 -1.15
C LYS A 68 -20.46 -12.95 -2.16
N PHE A 69 -19.57 -12.02 -2.50
CA PHE A 69 -19.80 -11.06 -3.58
C PHE A 69 -19.94 -11.77 -4.92
N SER A 70 -20.86 -11.26 -5.74
CA SER A 70 -21.24 -11.79 -7.05
C SER A 70 -20.71 -10.95 -8.21
N ASP A 71 -20.39 -9.68 -7.94
CA ASP A 71 -19.73 -8.75 -8.85
C ASP A 71 -18.69 -7.93 -8.05
N ILE A 72 -17.60 -7.54 -8.70
CA ILE A 72 -16.63 -6.59 -8.13
C ILE A 72 -17.33 -5.26 -7.73
N LYS A 73 -18.35 -4.85 -8.48
CA LYS A 73 -19.17 -3.65 -8.19
C LYS A 73 -19.85 -3.70 -6.82
N ASP A 74 -20.08 -4.89 -6.26
CA ASP A 74 -20.71 -5.06 -4.95
C ASP A 74 -19.87 -4.42 -3.82
N LEU A 75 -18.57 -4.23 -4.04
CA LEU A 75 -17.70 -3.49 -3.12
C LEU A 75 -18.18 -2.04 -2.90
N GLN A 76 -18.89 -1.43 -3.85
CA GLN A 76 -19.45 -0.08 -3.67
C GLN A 76 -20.54 -0.03 -2.59
N GLY A 77 -21.14 -1.18 -2.23
CA GLY A 77 -22.08 -1.29 -1.12
C GLY A 77 -21.41 -1.29 0.25
N VAL A 78 -20.09 -1.49 0.33
CA VAL A 78 -19.36 -1.54 1.60
C VAL A 78 -19.14 -0.13 2.15
N LYS A 79 -19.61 0.12 3.37
CA LYS A 79 -19.49 1.43 4.03
C LYS A 79 -18.03 1.89 4.10
N GLY A 80 -17.73 3.02 3.45
CA GLY A 80 -16.40 3.62 3.39
C GLY A 80 -15.69 3.41 2.05
N ILE A 81 -16.24 2.60 1.15
CA ILE A 81 -15.79 2.53 -0.25
C ILE A 81 -16.57 3.57 -1.06
N SER A 82 -15.94 4.70 -1.33
CA SER A 82 -16.48 5.71 -2.25
C SER A 82 -16.28 5.29 -3.72
N PRO A 83 -17.00 5.88 -4.69
CA PRO A 83 -16.76 5.65 -6.12
C PRO A 83 -15.30 5.90 -6.53
N ARG A 84 -14.63 6.85 -5.86
CA ARG A 84 -13.21 7.13 -6.07
C ARG A 84 -12.33 5.98 -5.62
N ILE A 85 -12.53 5.48 -4.40
CA ILE A 85 -11.78 4.33 -3.87
C ILE A 85 -12.03 3.11 -4.77
N TYR A 86 -13.29 2.84 -5.09
CA TYR A 86 -13.68 1.77 -6.00
C TYR A 86 -12.94 1.85 -7.35
N ASN A 87 -12.95 3.02 -7.99
CA ASN A 87 -12.26 3.22 -9.27
C ASN A 87 -10.74 3.03 -9.16
N GLY A 88 -10.14 3.34 -8.02
CA GLY A 88 -8.74 3.03 -7.74
C GLY A 88 -8.52 1.52 -7.63
N ILE A 89 -9.34 0.80 -6.87
CA ILE A 89 -9.03 -0.58 -6.51
C ILE A 89 -9.57 -1.64 -7.47
N LYS A 90 -10.57 -1.33 -8.31
CA LYS A 90 -11.27 -2.33 -9.16
C LYS A 90 -10.34 -3.12 -10.10
N GLY A 91 -9.20 -2.54 -10.49
CA GLY A 91 -8.18 -3.22 -11.31
C GLY A 91 -7.34 -4.26 -10.54
N TYR A 92 -7.32 -4.18 -9.22
CA TYR A 92 -6.47 -4.98 -8.31
C TYR A 92 -7.25 -6.03 -7.54
N VAL A 93 -8.52 -6.23 -7.91
CA VAL A 93 -9.39 -7.21 -7.29
C VAL A 93 -9.99 -8.14 -8.35
N ALA A 94 -10.31 -9.35 -7.94
CA ALA A 94 -10.90 -10.39 -8.76
C ALA A 94 -11.94 -11.16 -7.95
N MET A 95 -12.85 -11.88 -8.62
CA MET A 95 -13.83 -12.72 -7.94
C MET A 95 -13.32 -14.12 -7.60
N GLN A 96 -12.24 -14.55 -8.26
CA GLN A 96 -11.71 -15.89 -8.23
C GLN A 96 -10.18 -15.87 -8.28
N GLY A 97 -9.56 -17.03 -8.02
CA GLY A 97 -8.10 -17.18 -7.95
C GLY A 97 -7.55 -16.93 -6.55
N GLU A 98 -6.23 -17.13 -6.42
CA GLU A 98 -5.51 -16.84 -5.18
C GLU A 98 -5.28 -15.33 -5.01
N SER A 99 -5.35 -14.86 -3.77
CA SER A 99 -5.01 -13.49 -3.41
C SER A 99 -3.49 -13.31 -3.44
N LYS A 100 -2.95 -12.91 -4.59
CA LYS A 100 -1.51 -12.75 -4.84
C LYS A 100 -1.13 -11.30 -5.13
N LEU A 101 -1.79 -10.34 -4.48
CA LEU A 101 -1.44 -8.94 -4.65
C LEU A 101 -0.07 -8.68 -4.00
N GLN A 102 0.92 -8.42 -4.85
CA GLN A 102 2.26 -8.04 -4.46
C GLN A 102 2.45 -6.56 -4.75
N VAL A 103 3.01 -5.85 -3.78
CA VAL A 103 3.30 -4.42 -3.87
C VAL A 103 4.81 -4.29 -3.77
N HIS A 104 5.47 -4.28 -4.92
CA HIS A 104 6.92 -4.12 -5.00
C HIS A 104 7.20 -2.73 -5.53
N ILE A 105 7.45 -1.79 -4.63
CA ILE A 105 7.65 -0.39 -5.00
C ILE A 105 9.14 -0.12 -5.16
N ASP A 106 9.54 0.29 -6.36
CA ASP A 106 10.94 0.58 -6.66
C ASP A 106 11.50 1.80 -5.89
N LEU A 107 12.55 1.57 -5.09
CA LEU A 107 13.27 2.57 -4.30
C LEU A 107 13.78 3.76 -5.12
N ASN A 108 14.17 3.50 -6.36
CA ASN A 108 14.73 4.53 -7.22
C ASN A 108 13.65 5.47 -7.80
N THR A 109 12.39 5.04 -7.82
CA THR A 109 11.30 5.81 -8.44
C THR A 109 10.17 6.20 -7.48
N ILE A 110 10.14 5.66 -6.25
CA ILE A 110 9.13 5.95 -5.23
C ILE A 110 9.10 7.44 -4.85
N THR A 111 7.92 8.03 -4.67
CA THR A 111 7.83 9.44 -4.24
C THR A 111 7.92 9.55 -2.71
N LYS A 112 8.29 10.73 -2.19
CA LYS A 112 8.30 10.97 -0.73
C LYS A 112 6.95 10.67 -0.10
N SER A 113 5.88 11.11 -0.76
CA SER A 113 4.51 10.88 -0.30
C SER A 113 4.17 9.39 -0.23
N LEU A 114 4.67 8.59 -1.18
CA LEU A 114 4.42 7.15 -1.18
C LEU A 114 5.26 6.42 -0.13
N LEU A 115 6.52 6.83 0.09
CA LEU A 115 7.32 6.35 1.21
C LEU A 115 6.59 6.57 2.54
N LEU A 116 6.08 7.78 2.77
CA LEU A 116 5.33 8.13 3.98
C LEU A 116 4.03 7.33 4.16
N GLY A 117 3.51 6.72 3.10
CA GLY A 117 2.35 5.84 3.17
C GLY A 117 2.68 4.43 3.68
N LEU A 118 3.95 4.05 3.76
CA LEU A 118 4.36 2.73 4.23
C LEU A 118 4.21 2.63 5.76
N PRO A 119 3.73 1.48 6.28
CA PRO A 119 3.61 1.26 7.71
C PRO A 119 4.91 1.54 8.47
N GLY A 120 4.82 2.36 9.53
CA GLY A 120 5.96 2.72 10.37
C GLY A 120 6.95 3.73 9.76
N MET A 121 6.73 4.22 8.53
CA MET A 121 7.65 5.17 7.90
C MET A 121 7.60 6.55 8.57
N THR A 122 8.78 7.08 8.89
CA THR A 122 8.97 8.43 9.42
C THR A 122 9.35 9.42 8.32
N VAL A 123 9.16 10.71 8.60
CA VAL A 123 9.60 11.80 7.69
C VAL A 123 11.12 11.85 7.56
N GLY A 124 11.84 11.50 8.63
CA GLY A 124 13.29 11.38 8.65
C GLY A 124 13.77 10.31 7.69
N GLU A 125 13.30 9.07 7.86
CA GLU A 125 13.65 7.95 6.97
C GLU A 125 13.31 8.25 5.51
N ALA A 126 12.10 8.74 5.22
CA ALA A 126 11.70 9.06 3.85
C ALA A 126 12.59 10.15 3.22
N ARG A 127 13.03 11.14 4.00
CA ARG A 127 13.98 12.16 3.54
C ARG A 127 15.36 11.55 3.31
N SER A 128 15.85 10.70 4.23
CA SER A 128 17.14 10.03 4.12
C SER A 128 17.21 9.12 2.90
N ILE A 129 16.18 8.31 2.63
CA ILE A 129 16.08 7.43 1.45
C ILE A 129 16.17 8.26 0.16
N ILE A 130 15.44 9.37 0.08
CA ILE A 130 15.46 10.26 -1.09
C ILE A 130 16.80 10.97 -1.23
N GLY A 131 17.41 11.37 -0.12
CA GLY A 131 18.76 11.95 -0.11
C GLY A 131 19.78 10.96 -0.65
N TYR A 132 19.80 9.74 -0.11
CA TYR A 132 20.69 8.67 -0.53
C TYR A 132 20.58 8.41 -2.04
N ARG A 133 19.36 8.15 -2.55
CA ARG A 133 19.19 7.82 -3.98
C ARG A 133 19.60 8.93 -4.96
N LYS A 134 19.51 10.19 -4.53
CA LYS A 134 19.91 11.34 -5.37
C LYS A 134 21.42 11.40 -5.53
N ALA A 135 22.16 11.00 -4.51
CA ALA A 135 23.62 10.90 -4.56
C ALA A 135 24.07 9.62 -5.29
N LYS A 136 23.39 8.50 -5.02
CA LYS A 136 23.69 7.19 -5.59
C LYS A 136 22.41 6.38 -5.71
N ALA A 137 22.07 5.95 -6.92
CA ALA A 137 20.93 5.05 -7.13
C ALA A 137 21.11 3.74 -6.35
N PHE A 138 20.02 3.24 -5.76
CA PHE A 138 20.02 1.95 -5.09
C PHE A 138 20.28 0.86 -6.11
N THR A 139 21.23 -0.03 -5.81
CA THR A 139 21.50 -1.23 -6.62
C THR A 139 20.90 -2.49 -6.01
N SER A 140 20.61 -2.45 -4.71
CA SER A 140 19.96 -3.50 -3.96
C SER A 140 19.19 -2.90 -2.77
N VAL A 141 18.26 -3.67 -2.19
CA VAL A 141 17.46 -3.19 -1.05
C VAL A 141 18.31 -3.14 0.23
N GLU A 142 19.34 -3.98 0.32
CA GLU A 142 20.27 -4.07 1.44
C GLU A 142 21.05 -2.77 1.68
N GLU A 143 21.24 -1.96 0.64
CA GLU A 143 21.86 -0.64 0.74
C GLU A 143 21.04 0.33 1.62
N LEU A 144 19.78 0.03 1.95
CA LEU A 144 19.01 0.78 2.95
C LEU A 144 19.70 0.83 4.32
N LYS A 145 20.53 -0.16 4.69
CA LYS A 145 21.32 -0.12 5.95
C LYS A 145 22.34 1.02 5.99
N GLN A 146 22.68 1.59 4.83
CA GLN A 146 23.58 2.74 4.71
C GLN A 146 22.83 4.08 4.82
N VAL A 147 21.51 4.04 4.86
CA VAL A 147 20.66 5.23 4.96
C VAL A 147 20.55 5.62 6.44
N PRO A 148 20.86 6.88 6.80
CA PRO A 148 20.75 7.34 8.18
C PRO A 148 19.34 7.14 8.75
N GLY A 149 19.27 6.43 9.89
CA GLY A 149 18.03 6.12 10.59
C GLY A 149 17.36 4.80 10.18
N ILE A 150 18.00 3.99 9.32
CA ILE A 150 17.50 2.67 8.93
C ILE A 150 18.50 1.61 9.39
N ASP A 151 18.14 0.88 10.44
CA ASP A 151 18.90 -0.26 10.93
C ASP A 151 18.52 -1.56 10.18
N GLU A 152 19.14 -2.69 10.54
CA GLU A 152 18.91 -3.98 9.90
C GLU A 152 17.46 -4.46 10.04
N LYS A 153 16.88 -4.33 11.23
CA LYS A 153 15.49 -4.70 11.47
C LYS A 153 14.56 -3.88 10.59
N ARG A 154 14.79 -2.57 10.53
CA ARG A 154 13.99 -1.64 9.75
C ARG A 154 14.13 -1.89 8.26
N MET A 155 15.35 -2.21 7.79
CA MET A 155 15.57 -2.62 6.41
C MET A 155 14.71 -3.84 6.05
N HIS A 156 14.69 -4.87 6.91
CA HIS A 156 13.89 -6.08 6.66
C HIS A 156 12.38 -5.79 6.62
N GLU A 157 11.88 -4.94 7.52
CA GLU A 157 10.47 -4.49 7.45
C GLU A 157 10.15 -3.74 6.15
N LEU A 158 11.10 -2.96 5.64
CA LEU A 158 10.95 -2.21 4.40
C LEU A 158 11.11 -3.09 3.14
N SER A 159 11.92 -4.15 3.19
CA SER A 159 12.12 -5.06 2.05
C SER A 159 10.86 -5.84 1.66
N GLU A 160 9.90 -5.96 2.58
CA GLU A 160 8.58 -6.54 2.28
C GLU A 160 7.74 -5.68 1.31
N TRP A 161 8.09 -4.41 1.14
CA TRP A 161 7.36 -3.44 0.30
C TRP A 161 8.21 -2.82 -0.80
N LEU A 162 9.52 -2.81 -0.64
CA LEU A 162 10.46 -2.06 -1.46
C LEU A 162 11.33 -3.00 -2.28
N THR A 163 11.57 -2.62 -3.53
CA THR A 163 12.44 -3.36 -4.45
C THR A 163 13.42 -2.42 -5.15
N VAL A 164 14.37 -2.99 -5.88
CA VAL A 164 15.21 -2.28 -6.85
C VAL A 164 15.02 -2.93 -8.21
N VAL A 165 14.39 -2.22 -9.14
CA VAL A 165 14.24 -2.72 -10.51
C VAL A 165 15.50 -2.38 -11.29
N LYS A 166 16.18 -3.41 -11.84
CA LYS A 166 17.29 -3.19 -12.78
C LYS A 166 16.78 -2.40 -13.97
N GLN A 167 17.28 -1.17 -14.14
CA GLN A 167 16.95 -0.39 -15.33
C GLN A 167 17.63 -1.06 -16.53
N ARG A 168 16.83 -1.49 -17.51
CA ARG A 168 17.36 -1.89 -18.81
C ARG A 168 17.92 -0.62 -19.46
N ARG A 169 19.22 -0.63 -19.76
CA ARG A 169 19.83 0.33 -20.68
C ARG A 169 19.33 0.05 -22.10
#